data_AF-A0A258BM21-F1
#
_entry.id   AF-A0A258BM21-F1
#
_cell.length_a   1.000
_cell.length_b   1.000
_cell.length_c   1.000
_cell.angle_alpha   90.00
_cell.angle_beta   90.00
_cell.angle_gamma   90.00
#
_symmetry.space_group_name_H-M   'P 1'
#
loop_
_entity.id
_entity.type
_entity.pdbx_description
1 polymer ?
#
loop_
_entity_poly.entity_id
_entity_poly.type
_entity_poly.pdbx_seq_one_letter_code
_entity_poly.pdbx_strand_id
1 'polypeptide(L)' 'MCRVKVIEGEYRTGKMSAAKVPESDRQAGYALACRLFPSGDLVIAVD' A
#
# COMPACT_ATOMS: atom_id res chain seq x y z
N MET A 1 8.36 -9.31 -5.68
CA MET A 1 7.95 -7.88 -5.61
C MET A 1 6.57 -7.82 -5.00
N CYS A 2 6.28 -6.87 -4.10
CA CYS A 2 4.96 -6.75 -3.47
C CYS A 2 4.54 -5.29 -3.27
N ARG A 3 5.16 -4.35 -3.98
CA ARG A 3 4.78 -2.94 -3.94
C ARG A 3 3.55 -2.75 -4.83
N VAL A 4 2.52 -2.09 -4.30
CA VAL A 4 1.26 -1.82 -5.00
C VAL A 4 0.82 -0.40 -4.69
N LYS A 5 -0.05 0.17 -5.54
CA LYS A 5 -0.69 1.48 -5.29
C LYS A 5 -2.16 1.27 -5.00
N VAL A 6 -2.66 1.84 -3.90
CA VAL A 6 -4.09 1.88 -3.61
C VAL A 6 -4.73 2.99 -4.44
N ILE A 7 -5.77 2.64 -5.18
CA ILE A 7 -6.55 3.56 -6.00
C ILE A 7 -7.80 3.97 -5.23
N GLU A 8 -8.51 3.00 -4.64
CA GLU A 8 -9.73 3.24 -3.85
C GLU A 8 -9.90 2.20 -2.75
N GLY A 9 -10.67 2.57 -1.73
CA GLY A 9 -11.02 1.73 -0.58
C GLY A 9 -10.20 2.05 0.68
N GLU A 10 -10.77 1.69 1.82
CA GLU A 10 -10.13 1.89 3.12
C GLU A 10 -9.21 0.70 3.45
N TYR A 11 -8.02 1.02 3.97
CA TYR A 11 -7.05 0.01 4.33
C TYR A 11 -6.20 0.46 5.52
N ARG A 12 -5.59 -0.53 6.16
CA ARG A 12 -4.56 -0.35 7.19
C ARG A 12 -3.29 -0.99 6.72
N THR A 13 -2.15 -0.47 7.16
CA THR A 13 -0.85 -1.06 6.86
C THR A 13 -0.11 -1.45 8.14
N GLY A 14 0.60 -2.58 8.11
CA GLY A 14 1.59 -2.92 9.13
C GLY A 14 2.88 -2.11 8.99
N LYS A 15 3.90 -2.43 9.80
CA LYS A 15 5.23 -1.82 9.66
C LYS A 15 5.80 -2.10 8.27
N MET A 16 6.14 -1.04 7.53
CA MET A 16 6.70 -1.12 6.18
C MET A 16 8.14 -0.59 6.14
N SER A 17 8.97 -1.22 5.30
CA SER A 17 10.35 -0.76 5.08
C SER A 17 10.35 0.58 4.36
N ALA A 18 10.96 1.60 4.98
CA ALA A 18 11.12 2.92 4.38
C ALA A 18 11.99 2.89 3.11
N ALA A 19 12.87 1.88 2.96
CA ALA A 19 13.67 1.68 1.76
C ALA A 19 12.84 1.15 0.57
N LYS A 20 11.68 0.56 0.82
CA LYS A 20 10.79 0.02 -0.23
C LYS A 20 9.57 0.91 -0.49
N VAL A 21 9.08 1.54 0.57
CA VAL A 21 7.98 2.50 0.55
C VAL A 21 8.37 3.68 1.45
N PRO A 22 9.13 4.66 0.92
CA PRO A 22 9.42 5.92 1.61
C PRO A 22 8.13 6.70 1.90
N GLU A 23 8.24 7.73 2.73
CA GLU A 23 7.07 8.51 3.16
C GLU A 23 6.33 9.18 1.98
N SER A 24 7.07 9.68 0.98
CA SER A 24 6.48 10.23 -0.25
C SER A 24 5.64 9.21 -1.01
N ASP A 25 6.08 7.96 -1.05
CA ASP A 25 5.35 6.86 -1.69
C ASP A 25 4.09 6.52 -0.90
N ARG A 26 4.15 6.53 0.44
CA ARG A 26 2.94 6.33 1.28
C ARG A 26 1.91 7.43 1.06
N GLN A 27 2.36 8.68 0.99
CA GLN A 27 1.49 9.82 0.70
C GLN A 27 0.88 9.73 -0.70
N ALA A 28 1.59 9.14 -1.66
CA ALA A 28 1.09 8.84 -3.00
C ALA A 28 0.23 7.56 -3.09
N GLY A 29 -0.08 6.91 -1.97
CA GLY A 29 -0.93 5.72 -1.90
C GLY A 29 -0.21 4.40 -2.19
N TYR A 30 1.13 4.38 -2.23
CA TYR A 30 1.87 3.13 -2.35
C TYR A 30 2.01 2.41 -1.00
N ALA A 31 1.89 1.09 -1.05
CA ALA A 31 2.03 0.20 0.08
C ALA A 31 2.69 -1.12 -0.32
N LEU A 32 3.10 -1.90 0.69
CA LEU A 32 3.50 -3.29 0.48
C LEU A 32 2.27 -4.18 0.63
N ALA A 33 1.87 -4.88 -0.43
CA ALA A 33 0.74 -5.80 -0.45
C ALA A 33 0.81 -6.84 0.68
N CYS A 34 2.00 -7.33 1.01
CA CYS A 34 2.18 -8.30 2.11
C CYS A 34 1.95 -7.71 3.52
N ARG A 35 1.75 -6.41 3.63
CA ARG A 35 1.49 -5.67 4.88
C ARG A 35 0.28 -4.76 4.76
N LEU A 36 -0.54 -4.93 3.72
CA LEU A 36 -1.73 -4.13 3.47
C LEU A 36 -2.96 -4.97 3.84
N PHE A 37 -3.83 -4.39 4.67
CA PHE A 37 -5.00 -5.04 5.23
C PHE A 37 -6.25 -4.22 4.84
N PRO A 38 -7.01 -4.67 3.83
CA PRO A 38 -8.24 -3.99 3.44
C PRO A 38 -9.28 -4.07 4.56
N SER A 39 -10.02 -2.99 4.78
CA SER A 39 -11.19 -2.98 5.68
C SER A 39 -12.50 -3.31 4.94
N GLY A 40 -12.45 -3.42 3.62
CA GLY A 40 -13.57 -3.71 2.73
C GLY A 40 -13.08 -3.87 1.29
N ASP A 41 -13.91 -3.53 0.31
CA ASP A 41 -13.51 -3.56 -1.11
C ASP A 41 -12.36 -2.58 -1.35
N LEU A 42 -11.32 -3.07 -2.02
CA LEU A 42 -10.09 -2.32 -2.25
C LEU A 42 -9.64 -2.49 -3.70
N VAL A 43 -9.40 -1.37 -4.37
CA VAL A 43 -8.88 -1.32 -5.73
C VAL A 43 -7.40 -0.96 -5.67
N ILE A 44 -6.55 -1.83 -6.21
CA ILE A 44 -5.11 -1.63 -6.27
C ILE A 44 -4.58 -1.74 -7.70
N ALA A 45 -3.51 -1.00 -7.98
CA ALA A 45 -2.71 -1.15 -9.19
C ALA A 45 -1.39 -1.86 -8.85
N VAL A 46 -1.02 -2.81 -9.72
CA VAL A 46 0.23 -3.56 -9.67
C VAL A 46 1.06 -3.18 -10.88
N ASP A 47 2.33 -2.87 -10.67
CA ASP A 47 3.35 -2.61 -11.69
C ASP A 47 4.52 -3.58 -11.53
#